data_AF-A0A852Z0C3-F1
#
_entry.id   AF-A0A852Z0C3-F1
#
_cell.length_a   1.000
_cell.length_b   1.000
_cell.length_c   1.000
_cell.angle_alpha   90.00
_cell.angle_beta   90.00
_cell.angle_gamma   90.00
#
_symmetry.space_group_name_H-M   'P 1'
#
loop_
_entity.id
_entity.type
_entity.pdbx_description
1 polymer ?
#
loop_
_entity_poly.entity_id
_entity_poly.type
_entity_poly.pdbx_seq_one_letter_code
_entity_poly.pdbx_strand_id
1 'polypeptide(L)'
;MARQGDRSSEAAGTDELVTQLRRLRARSGLTLAALGERTNYSKSSWGRYLSGRTLPPYQAVLVFCRVVGADQERVLSLWEAAHRERTQRTSRWSPRSGGGFGEEAVTGGEEVPVSAPRRPPAVSIRTVDRGEGVPFAVVLGGVLLTLGAGCLLGAWVTRSRG
;
A
#
# COMPACT_ATOMS: atom_id res chain seq x y z
N MET A 1 18.72 -7.07 26.69
CA MET A 1 18.53 -5.80 25.96
C MET A 1 18.94 -5.88 24.47
N ALA A 2 18.83 -7.03 23.79
CA ALA A 2 19.38 -7.23 22.43
C ALA A 2 18.38 -7.10 21.25
N ARG A 3 17.19 -6.47 21.44
CA ARG A 3 16.12 -6.41 20.40
C ARG A 3 15.95 -5.07 19.68
N GLN A 4 16.67 -4.02 20.07
CA GLN A 4 16.42 -2.67 19.55
C GLN A 4 17.20 -2.36 18.26
N GLY A 5 18.44 -2.84 18.13
CA GLY A 5 19.30 -2.56 16.95
C GLY A 5 18.73 -3.13 15.65
N ASP A 6 18.08 -4.29 15.73
CA ASP A 6 17.48 -4.98 14.60
C ASP A 6 16.14 -4.36 14.16
N ARG A 7 15.31 -3.85 15.09
CA ARG A 7 14.10 -3.09 14.73
C ARG A 7 14.40 -1.75 14.04
N SER A 8 15.57 -1.16 14.29
CA SER A 8 15.98 0.11 13.68
C SER A 8 16.41 -0.05 12.23
N SER A 9 17.17 -1.10 11.88
CA SER A 9 17.53 -1.38 10.47
C SER A 9 16.32 -1.81 9.65
N GLU A 10 15.42 -2.57 10.27
CA GLU A 10 14.14 -3.04 9.74
C GLU A 10 13.14 -1.93 9.35
N ALA A 11 13.09 -0.87 10.15
CA ALA A 11 12.26 0.29 9.84
C ALA A 11 12.91 1.14 8.75
N ALA A 12 14.25 1.12 8.63
CA ALA A 12 14.98 1.98 7.71
C ALA A 12 14.67 1.69 6.23
N GLY A 13 14.63 0.44 5.79
CA GLY A 13 14.32 0.12 4.39
C GLY A 13 12.87 0.44 4.01
N THR A 14 11.93 0.18 4.94
CA THR A 14 10.51 0.55 4.75
C THR A 14 10.32 2.08 4.77
N ASP A 15 11.01 2.79 5.66
CA ASP A 15 10.92 4.24 5.79
C ASP A 15 11.54 4.96 4.57
N GLU A 16 12.65 4.46 4.02
CA GLU A 16 13.24 5.00 2.80
C GLU A 16 12.28 4.84 1.61
N LEU A 17 11.68 3.66 1.43
CA LEU A 17 10.66 3.44 0.41
C LEU A 17 9.49 4.43 0.58
N VAL A 18 8.95 4.56 1.79
CA VAL A 18 7.81 5.45 2.07
C VAL A 18 8.17 6.91 1.81
N THR A 19 9.37 7.32 2.20
CA THR A 19 9.91 8.65 1.97
C THR A 19 10.01 8.94 0.47
N GLN A 20 10.52 7.99 -0.32
CA GLN A 20 10.60 8.14 -1.77
C GLN A 20 9.20 8.21 -2.43
N LEU A 21 8.26 7.35 -2.04
CA LEU A 21 6.89 7.40 -2.55
C LEU A 21 6.19 8.71 -2.21
N ARG A 22 6.37 9.24 -0.99
CA ARG A 22 5.84 10.55 -0.58
C ARG A 22 6.44 11.70 -1.38
N ARG A 23 7.77 11.69 -1.58
CA ARG A 23 8.48 12.69 -2.40
C ARG A 23 7.96 12.68 -3.83
N LEU A 24 7.81 11.50 -4.42
CA LEU A 24 7.27 11.34 -5.78
C LEU A 24 5.84 11.86 -5.89
N ARG A 25 4.96 11.49 -4.95
CA ARG A 25 3.57 11.97 -4.92
C ARG A 25 3.49 13.49 -4.73
N ALA A 26 4.36 14.07 -3.90
CA ALA A 26 4.39 15.51 -3.67
C ALA A 26 4.80 16.25 -4.95
N ARG A 27 5.82 15.77 -5.67
CA ARG A 27 6.23 16.35 -6.96
C ARG A 27 5.17 16.23 -8.04
N SER A 28 4.37 15.17 -8.03
CA SER A 28 3.29 14.97 -8.99
C SER A 28 2.02 15.78 -8.67
N GLY A 29 1.97 16.48 -7.53
CA GLY A 29 0.80 17.25 -7.10
C GLY A 29 -0.46 16.41 -6.81
N LEU A 30 -0.34 15.09 -6.70
CA LEU A 30 -1.50 14.21 -6.54
C LEU A 30 -2.00 14.20 -5.11
N THR A 31 -3.30 14.44 -4.93
CA THR A 31 -3.98 14.16 -3.66
C THR A 31 -4.11 12.65 -3.46
N LEU A 32 -4.33 12.21 -2.20
CA LEU A 32 -4.56 10.78 -1.93
C LEU A 32 -5.84 10.25 -2.59
N ALA A 33 -6.85 11.11 -2.81
CA ALA A 33 -8.08 10.72 -3.50
C ALA A 33 -7.81 10.49 -5.00
N ALA A 34 -7.17 11.45 -5.67
CA ALA A 34 -6.78 11.32 -7.08
C ALA A 34 -5.81 10.15 -7.32
N LEU A 35 -4.92 9.88 -6.37
CA LEU A 35 -4.05 8.72 -6.44
C LEU A 35 -4.86 7.42 -6.36
N GLY A 36 -5.86 7.37 -5.47
CA GLY A 36 -6.71 6.21 -5.33
C GLY A 36 -7.52 5.88 -6.58
N GLU A 37 -8.16 6.90 -7.15
CA GLU A 37 -8.90 6.81 -8.42
C GLU A 37 -8.04 6.28 -9.56
N ARG A 38 -6.81 6.80 -9.71
CA ARG A 38 -5.90 6.44 -10.82
C ARG A 38 -5.24 5.07 -10.69
N THR A 39 -5.20 4.51 -9.48
CA THR A 39 -4.50 3.25 -9.19
C THR A 39 -5.44 2.10 -8.83
N ASN A 40 -6.75 2.34 -8.81
CA ASN A 40 -7.78 1.40 -8.39
C ASN A 40 -7.58 0.89 -6.93
N TYR A 41 -7.04 1.75 -6.06
CA TYR A 41 -6.91 1.49 -4.62
C TYR A 41 -7.59 2.61 -3.82
N SER A 42 -8.20 2.30 -2.69
CA SER A 42 -8.84 3.36 -1.88
C SER A 42 -7.82 4.36 -1.30
N LYS A 43 -8.31 5.58 -0.99
CA LYS A 43 -7.57 6.59 -0.22
C LYS A 43 -7.02 6.02 1.10
N SER A 44 -7.78 5.14 1.76
CA SER A 44 -7.39 4.53 3.03
C SER A 44 -6.21 3.55 2.86
N SER A 45 -6.20 2.77 1.77
CA SER A 45 -5.10 1.87 1.42
C SER A 45 -3.82 2.65 1.18
N TRP A 46 -3.89 3.72 0.37
CA TRP A 46 -2.76 4.62 0.15
C TRP A 46 -2.31 5.32 1.43
N GLY A 47 -3.24 5.72 2.29
CA GLY A 47 -2.93 6.31 3.59
C GLY A 47 -2.14 5.37 4.51
N ARG A 48 -2.38 4.06 4.45
CA ARG A 48 -1.59 3.05 5.20
C ARG A 48 -0.23 2.79 4.57
N TYR A 49 -0.17 2.69 3.25
CA TYR A 49 1.08 2.44 2.53
C TYR A 49 2.05 3.59 2.70
N LEU A 50 1.57 4.81 2.44
CA LEU A 50 2.36 6.02 2.60
C LEU A 50 2.58 6.38 4.06
N SER A 51 1.99 5.71 5.05
CA SER A 51 2.37 5.86 6.46
C SER A 51 3.41 4.85 6.93
N GLY A 52 3.85 3.92 6.06
CA GLY A 52 4.76 2.84 6.43
C GLY A 52 4.17 1.78 7.36
N ARG A 53 2.86 1.86 7.66
CA ARG A 53 2.17 0.86 8.52
C ARG A 53 2.01 -0.48 7.82
N THR A 54 2.00 -0.47 6.49
CA THR A 54 1.91 -1.67 5.66
C THR A 54 2.75 -1.43 4.42
N LEU A 55 3.60 -2.40 4.09
CA LEU A 55 4.34 -2.34 2.83
C LEU A 55 3.33 -2.40 1.66
N PRO A 56 3.36 -1.45 0.70
CA PRO A 56 2.49 -1.52 -0.46
C PRO A 56 2.73 -2.82 -1.24
N PRO A 57 1.71 -3.44 -1.84
CA PRO A 57 1.92 -4.57 -2.74
C PRO A 57 2.70 -4.12 -3.97
N TYR A 58 3.49 -5.02 -4.55
CA TYR A 58 4.34 -4.73 -5.71
C TYR A 58 3.56 -4.07 -6.86
N GLN A 59 2.37 -4.60 -7.17
CA GLN A 59 1.48 -4.05 -8.19
C GLN A 59 1.04 -2.61 -7.90
N ALA A 60 0.80 -2.24 -6.64
CA ALA A 60 0.47 -0.86 -6.31
C ALA A 60 1.64 0.08 -6.58
N VAL A 61 2.89 -0.35 -6.32
CA VAL A 61 4.08 0.44 -6.59
C VAL A 61 4.30 0.61 -8.10
N LEU A 62 4.10 -0.45 -8.88
CA LEU A 62 4.16 -0.39 -10.35
C LEU A 62 3.19 0.64 -10.93
N VAL A 63 1.90 0.51 -10.56
CA VAL A 63 0.85 1.40 -11.05
C VAL A 63 1.09 2.82 -10.55
N PHE A 64 1.56 3.01 -9.31
CA PHE A 64 1.97 4.31 -8.80
C PHE A 64 3.06 4.95 -9.67
N CYS A 65 4.17 4.24 -9.94
CA CYS A 65 5.27 4.76 -10.76
C CYS A 65 4.78 5.17 -12.15
N ARG A 66 3.90 4.38 -12.75
CA ARG A 66 3.27 4.71 -14.04
C ARG A 66 2.42 5.98 -13.95
N VAL A 67 1.61 6.13 -12.91
CA VAL A 67 0.71 7.29 -12.71
C VAL A 67 1.48 8.59 -12.48
N VAL A 68 2.62 8.52 -11.78
CA VAL A 68 3.43 9.72 -11.47
C VAL A 68 4.58 9.95 -12.46
N GLY A 69 4.79 9.06 -13.43
CA GLY A 69 5.90 9.13 -14.39
C GLY A 69 7.28 8.97 -13.75
N ALA A 70 7.40 8.13 -12.72
CA ALA A 70 8.66 7.88 -12.02
C ALA A 70 9.47 6.75 -12.68
N ASP A 71 10.78 6.77 -12.43
CA ASP A 71 11.67 5.63 -12.67
C ASP A 71 11.22 4.43 -11.83
N GLN A 72 10.69 3.42 -12.51
CA GLN A 72 10.17 2.21 -11.90
C GLN A 72 11.28 1.35 -11.31
N GLU A 73 12.41 1.18 -12.01
CA GLU A 73 13.49 0.28 -11.58
C GLU A 73 14.07 0.72 -10.24
N ARG A 74 14.28 2.03 -10.08
CA ARG A 74 14.80 2.60 -8.83
C ARG A 74 13.85 2.39 -7.65
N VAL A 75 12.56 2.65 -7.83
CA VAL A 75 11.57 2.52 -6.75
C VAL A 75 11.33 1.05 -6.40
N LEU A 76 11.36 0.15 -7.38
CA LEU A 76 11.21 -1.28 -7.15
C LEU A 76 12.41 -1.88 -6.43
N SER A 77 13.63 -1.43 -6.74
CA SER A 77 14.84 -1.86 -6.02
C SER A 77 14.74 -1.56 -4.52
N LEU A 78 14.19 -0.39 -4.16
CA LEU A 78 13.89 -0.03 -2.77
C LEU A 78 12.77 -0.89 -2.18
N TRP A 79 11.74 -1.18 -2.98
CA TRP A 79 10.65 -2.05 -2.55
C TRP A 79 11.14 -3.46 -2.22
N GLU A 80 12.04 -4.01 -3.04
CA GLU A 80 12.61 -5.34 -2.81
C GLU A 80 13.47 -5.38 -1.55
N ALA A 81 14.28 -4.35 -1.29
CA ALA A 81 15.03 -4.24 -0.05
C ALA A 81 14.10 -4.26 1.17
N ALA A 82 13.08 -3.40 1.17
CA ALA A 82 12.07 -3.35 2.23
C ALA A 82 11.27 -4.66 2.37
N HIS A 83 10.97 -5.33 1.25
CA HIS A 83 10.29 -6.62 1.26
C HIS A 83 11.16 -7.71 1.87
N ARG A 84 12.44 -7.81 1.48
CA ARG A 84 13.39 -8.78 2.05
C ARG A 84 13.55 -8.59 3.55
N GLU A 85 13.77 -7.37 4.02
CA GLU A 85 13.82 -7.05 5.45
C GLU A 85 12.54 -7.50 6.17
N ARG A 86 11.37 -7.25 5.56
CA ARG A 86 10.10 -7.62 6.16
C ARG A 86 9.85 -9.12 6.22
N THR A 87 10.22 -9.84 5.17
CA THR A 87 10.10 -11.30 5.10
C THR A 87 11.08 -12.00 6.04
N GLN A 88 12.32 -11.49 6.16
CA GLN A 88 13.30 -11.97 7.14
C GLN A 88 12.80 -11.83 8.58
N ARG A 89 12.11 -10.73 8.91
CA ARG A 89 11.48 -10.57 10.21
C ARG A 89 10.40 -11.62 10.45
N THR A 90 9.52 -11.85 9.48
CA THR A 90 8.41 -12.80 9.66
C THR A 90 8.91 -14.23 9.79
N SER A 91 9.97 -14.60 9.05
CA SER A 91 10.59 -15.92 9.18
C SER A 91 11.34 -16.08 10.49
N ARG A 92 12.02 -15.04 10.99
CA ARG A 92 12.65 -15.03 12.31
C ARG A 92 11.63 -15.05 13.47
N TRP A 93 10.47 -14.42 13.28
CA TRP A 93 9.41 -14.38 14.29
C TRP A 93 8.62 -15.68 14.39
N SER A 94 8.69 -16.58 13.40
CA SER A 94 7.95 -17.86 13.42
C SER A 94 8.07 -18.54 14.79
N PRO A 95 7.03 -18.46 15.66
CA PRO A 95 7.00 -19.21 16.89
C PRO A 95 6.45 -20.57 16.46
N ARG A 96 7.32 -21.36 15.82
CA ARG A 96 7.16 -22.80 15.72
C ARG A 96 8.15 -23.38 16.72
N SER A 97 7.70 -23.57 17.96
CA SER A 97 6.83 -24.68 18.36
C SER A 97 7.59 -25.98 18.17
N GLY A 98 8.20 -26.45 19.25
CA GLY A 98 8.44 -27.88 19.38
C GLY A 98 7.10 -28.61 19.43
N GLY A 99 7.07 -29.82 18.85
CA GLY A 99 6.07 -30.85 19.17
C GLY A 99 5.09 -31.22 18.05
N GLY A 100 5.38 -32.35 17.39
CA GLY A 100 4.47 -33.51 17.32
C GLY A 100 3.21 -33.47 16.45
N PHE A 101 3.22 -34.37 15.47
CA PHE A 101 2.12 -35.23 15.00
C PHE A 101 0.83 -34.64 14.41
N GLY A 102 0.39 -35.36 13.39
CA GLY A 102 -1.02 -35.68 13.20
C GLY A 102 -1.73 -34.72 12.26
N GLU A 103 -2.33 -35.25 11.21
CA GLU A 103 -3.69 -35.80 11.34
C GLU A 103 -4.63 -34.60 11.24
N GLU A 104 -4.97 -34.24 10.02
CA GLU A 104 -6.05 -34.87 9.26
C GLU A 104 -7.15 -33.84 9.23
N ALA A 105 -8.05 -34.04 8.29
CA ALA A 105 -9.43 -33.62 8.43
C ALA A 105 -9.59 -32.09 8.49
N VAL A 106 -10.19 -31.45 7.51
CA VAL A 106 -11.32 -31.87 6.70
C VAL A 106 -11.65 -30.55 6.01
N THR A 107 -11.68 -30.53 4.69
CA THR A 107 -12.93 -30.31 3.95
C THR A 107 -13.57 -28.95 4.17
N GLY A 108 -13.92 -28.36 3.04
CA GLY A 108 -14.76 -27.17 3.00
C GLY A 108 -13.85 -25.97 3.01
N GLY A 109 -13.80 -25.23 1.92
CA GLY A 109 -15.01 -24.51 1.53
C GLY A 109 -15.14 -23.41 2.57
N GLU A 110 -14.67 -22.24 2.21
CA GLU A 110 -15.63 -21.23 1.79
C GLU A 110 -15.84 -20.33 3.02
N GLU A 111 -15.61 -19.04 2.80
CA GLU A 111 -16.30 -17.97 3.52
C GLU A 111 -16.11 -17.88 5.04
N VAL A 112 -15.37 -16.86 5.51
CA VAL A 112 -15.97 -15.60 6.01
C VAL A 112 -17.08 -15.91 7.02
N PRO A 113 -16.97 -15.56 8.33
CA PRO A 113 -17.36 -14.19 8.70
C PRO A 113 -16.99 -13.68 10.14
N VAL A 114 -17.30 -12.39 10.36
CA VAL A 114 -17.97 -11.83 11.56
C VAL A 114 -17.19 -11.51 12.87
N SER A 115 -17.50 -10.29 13.37
CA SER A 115 -17.50 -9.83 14.79
C SER A 115 -16.17 -9.60 15.50
N ALA A 116 -15.91 -8.53 16.26
CA ALA A 116 -16.64 -7.33 16.65
C ALA A 116 -15.62 -6.39 17.36
N PRO A 117 -15.76 -5.05 17.31
CA PRO A 117 -14.80 -4.15 17.93
C PRO A 117 -15.06 -4.01 19.45
N ARG A 118 -14.08 -4.35 20.29
CA ARG A 118 -14.08 -3.92 21.71
C ARG A 118 -13.65 -2.45 21.80
N ARG A 119 -14.65 -1.65 22.19
CA ARG A 119 -14.70 -0.22 22.54
C ARG A 119 -13.51 0.28 23.36
N PRO A 120 -13.07 1.53 23.13
CA PRO A 120 -12.88 2.45 24.26
C PRO A 120 -13.40 3.88 23.96
N PRO A 121 -13.27 4.84 24.89
CA PRO A 121 -14.32 5.52 25.64
C PRO A 121 -14.98 6.71 24.92
N ALA A 122 -16.15 7.11 25.43
CA ALA A 122 -16.93 8.24 24.93
C ALA A 122 -16.19 9.58 25.07
N VAL A 123 -15.96 10.25 23.94
CA VAL A 123 -15.78 11.70 23.83
C VAL A 123 -16.65 12.16 22.66
N SER A 124 -17.78 12.78 22.98
CA SER A 124 -18.67 13.40 22.01
C SER A 124 -18.12 14.77 21.64
N ILE A 125 -17.60 14.99 20.42
CA ILE A 125 -17.49 16.35 19.88
C ILE A 125 -17.81 16.39 18.37
N ARG A 126 -19.00 16.96 18.12
CA ARG A 126 -19.48 17.77 16.98
C ARG A 126 -19.61 17.14 15.58
N THR A 127 -20.88 16.98 15.22
CA THR A 127 -21.45 16.92 13.88
C THR A 127 -21.01 18.08 13.00
N VAL A 128 -20.45 17.77 11.83
CA VAL A 128 -20.66 18.55 10.60
C VAL A 128 -20.91 17.56 9.48
N ASP A 129 -22.17 17.49 9.09
CA ASP A 129 -22.67 16.84 7.88
C ASP A 129 -21.98 17.42 6.62
N ARG A 130 -21.46 16.56 5.74
CA ARG A 130 -21.61 16.72 4.27
C ARG A 130 -21.11 15.51 3.48
N GLY A 131 -22.05 14.79 2.84
CA GLY A 131 -21.81 14.09 1.56
C GLY A 131 -21.74 12.56 1.61
N GLU A 132 -22.87 11.92 1.92
CA GLU A 132 -23.53 10.86 1.13
C GLU A 132 -22.65 9.87 0.31
N GLY A 133 -22.77 8.55 0.57
CA GLY A 133 -22.39 7.53 -0.42
C GLY A 133 -22.05 6.12 0.08
N VAL A 134 -23.05 5.39 0.62
CA VAL A 134 -23.36 3.94 0.50
C VAL A 134 -22.25 2.85 0.61
N PRO A 135 -22.41 1.81 1.47
CA PRO A 135 -21.53 0.63 1.47
C PRO A 135 -21.86 -0.39 0.36
N PHE A 136 -20.81 -0.78 -0.37
CA PHE A 136 -20.59 -1.99 -1.20
C PHE A 136 -21.79 -2.90 -1.53
N ALA A 137 -22.17 -2.90 -2.82
CA ALA A 137 -22.80 -4.03 -3.48
C ALA A 137 -22.24 -4.18 -4.91
N VAL A 138 -21.58 -5.33 -5.13
CA VAL A 138 -21.79 -6.27 -6.25
C VAL A 138 -21.78 -5.75 -7.70
N VAL A 139 -20.96 -6.47 -8.49
CA VAL A 139 -21.07 -6.78 -9.94
C VAL A 139 -20.33 -5.90 -10.97
N LEU A 140 -19.39 -6.61 -11.61
CA LEU A 140 -18.96 -6.56 -13.02
C LEU A 140 -19.78 -5.65 -13.96
N GLY A 141 -19.08 -4.80 -14.71
CA GLY A 141 -19.65 -4.28 -15.96
C GLY A 141 -18.79 -3.21 -16.64
N GLY A 142 -18.32 -3.55 -17.85
CA GLY A 142 -17.99 -2.62 -18.94
C GLY A 142 -16.68 -1.82 -18.81
N VAL A 143 -15.71 -1.87 -19.72
CA VAL A 143 -15.79 -1.54 -21.17
C VAL A 143 -16.46 -0.16 -21.31
N LEU A 144 -15.85 0.94 -21.75
CA LEU A 144 -14.92 1.17 -22.84
C LEU A 144 -14.32 2.60 -22.74
N LEU A 145 -13.12 2.77 -23.31
CA LEU A 145 -12.47 3.98 -23.84
C LEU A 145 -13.23 5.33 -23.87
N THR A 146 -12.52 6.39 -23.46
CA THR A 146 -12.27 7.55 -24.36
C THR A 146 -10.85 8.07 -24.18
N LEU A 147 -10.04 7.95 -25.25
CA LEU A 147 -8.79 8.67 -25.46
C LEU A 147 -9.05 10.18 -25.56
N GLY A 148 -8.12 10.99 -25.06
CA GLY A 148 -8.08 12.41 -25.40
C GLY A 148 -7.28 13.25 -24.42
N ALA A 149 -5.98 13.38 -24.67
CA ALA A 149 -5.17 14.60 -24.56
C ALA A 149 -3.69 14.26 -24.30
N GLY A 150 -3.03 13.72 -25.33
CA GLY A 150 -1.62 14.03 -25.50
C GLY A 150 -1.50 15.53 -25.78
N CYS A 151 -0.56 16.20 -25.09
CA CYS A 151 0.17 17.37 -25.63
C CYS A 151 1.21 18.01 -24.67
N LEU A 152 1.72 17.36 -23.61
CA LEU A 152 2.84 17.92 -22.84
C LEU A 152 3.94 16.91 -22.48
N LEU A 153 4.33 16.04 -23.43
CA LEU A 153 5.52 15.18 -23.30
C LEU A 153 6.78 15.76 -24.00
N GLY A 154 6.73 17.00 -24.50
CA GLY A 154 7.82 17.58 -25.31
C GLY A 154 8.98 18.21 -24.55
N ALA A 155 8.91 18.40 -23.23
CA ALA A 155 9.89 19.25 -22.51
C ALA A 155 10.75 18.57 -21.43
N TRP A 156 10.54 17.27 -21.13
CA TRP A 156 11.30 16.61 -20.04
C TRP A 156 12.53 15.82 -20.50
N VAL A 157 12.65 15.51 -21.81
CA VAL A 157 13.64 14.54 -22.30
C VAL A 157 15.03 15.12 -22.64
N THR A 158 15.25 16.44 -22.48
CA THR A 158 16.53 17.08 -22.87
C THR A 158 17.42 17.50 -21.69
N ARG A 159 17.10 17.14 -20.44
CA ARG A 159 17.93 17.52 -19.27
C ARG A 159 18.54 16.36 -18.48
N SER A 160 18.83 15.25 -19.13
CA SER A 160 19.43 14.11 -18.42
C SER A 160 20.59 13.41 -19.11
N ARG A 161 21.25 14.01 -20.11
CA ARG A 161 22.61 13.62 -20.57
C ARG A 161 23.29 14.79 -21.32
N GLY A 162 24.45 15.24 -20.84
CA GLY A 162 25.34 16.17 -21.56
C GLY A 162 25.64 17.45 -20.81
#